data_AF-A0A0P7BJN4-F1
#
_entry.id   AF-A0A0P7BJN4-F1
#
_cell.length_a   1.000
_cell.length_b   1.000
_cell.length_c   1.000
_cell.angle_alpha   90.00
_cell.angle_beta   90.00
_cell.angle_gamma   90.00
#
_symmetry.space_group_name_H-M   'P 1'
#
loop_
_entity.id
_entity.type
_entity.pdbx_description
1 polymer ?
#
loop_
_entity_poly.entity_id
_entity_poly.type
_entity_poly.pdbx_seq_one_letter_code
_entity_poly.pdbx_strand_id
1 'polypeptide(L)'
;MKNIACLLLFVFCGQLTFGQINMYNVDSDPYSSALFEVNSTDRGILIPRMSSTARDSIVAPVEGLLVYDSTYHSFWYYKDETWTEIQTIPDDLGNHVAEQNIEMGGFYVSGDGDNEGIKIDSNGNTTLSGNLTVHNAYTLPDIDGNATQLLSTDGAGGLSWTDSDSPFKSENGLIRQKDTNNDFLVGYHSLDYISSNSDSEQKMFFDKSKGAFRAGIAVDDSWDEANLGKTSFGFGVSSLASAEHSIAMGNKNNASAVNAIAIGFENTSSGTNAVSFGQRNTASGNYSTAFGYSSQASASDAVAFGYDATASGNNSIAGGYQAKATGSSALAFGYLANASSTGATAVGRSNNASGQYSFAGGYNTLANSYGENAFGMFNENIAANSTSSFNSGDRVFSIGNGSSTSNRSDAVVVYKSGDTEINGALTIDNAYTLPTTDGDDGEVLTTDGNGNLSWEPAIPIGTIQMWPTSSAPSGWLLCNGSSFSSGTYPDLASVLGGSTLPDFTGRFPLGSGNSGENGSTNHSLGSDGGEETHTLTINEMPSHNHGITYSGKSKSGSGGEVSDLENNASTVNTTNTGGGNAHNNMPPFYTINFIIKAK
;
A
#
# COMPACT_ATOMS: atom_id res chain seq x y z
N MET A 1 -40.43 88.99 -125.27
CA MET A 1 -41.07 89.31 -126.57
C MET A 1 -41.54 90.76 -126.52
N LYS A 2 -41.18 91.60 -127.50
CA LYS A 2 -41.61 93.02 -127.70
C LYS A 2 -41.11 93.99 -126.58
N ASN A 3 -40.31 95.03 -126.82
CA ASN A 3 -40.44 96.24 -127.68
C ASN A 3 -41.49 97.21 -127.07
N ILE A 4 -41.28 98.52 -126.81
CA ILE A 4 -40.56 99.66 -127.43
C ILE A 4 -40.19 100.66 -126.29
N ALA A 5 -39.15 101.53 -126.24
CA ALA A 5 -38.28 102.28 -127.19
C ALA A 5 -38.64 103.79 -127.38
N CYS A 6 -37.60 104.62 -127.63
CA CYS A 6 -37.55 106.10 -127.82
C CYS A 6 -37.56 107.02 -126.55
N LEU A 7 -37.00 108.27 -126.49
CA LEU A 7 -35.74 108.92 -126.98
C LEU A 7 -35.89 110.46 -127.18
N LEU A 8 -34.91 111.30 -126.71
CA LEU A 8 -34.65 112.75 -127.03
C LEU A 8 -35.70 113.82 -126.58
N LEU A 9 -35.46 115.14 -126.37
CA LEU A 9 -34.28 116.06 -126.24
C LEU A 9 -34.76 117.48 -125.76
N PHE A 10 -33.84 118.43 -125.44
CA PHE A 10 -34.00 119.89 -125.16
C PHE A 10 -34.61 120.29 -123.79
N VAL A 11 -34.12 121.23 -122.95
CA VAL A 11 -33.09 122.33 -122.94
C VAL A 11 -33.56 123.74 -123.38
N PHE A 12 -33.74 124.71 -122.44
CA PHE A 12 -32.91 125.95 -122.28
C PHE A 12 -33.37 126.94 -121.15
N CYS A 13 -32.40 127.72 -120.63
CA CYS A 13 -32.46 129.11 -120.09
C CYS A 13 -32.97 129.41 -118.65
N GLY A 14 -32.29 130.30 -117.89
CA GLY A 14 -32.96 130.96 -116.75
C GLY A 14 -32.28 131.99 -115.82
N GLN A 15 -31.09 131.74 -115.23
CA GLN A 15 -30.51 132.56 -114.10
C GLN A 15 -31.38 132.57 -112.81
N LEU A 16 -31.07 133.09 -111.59
CA LEU A 16 -29.90 133.50 -110.75
C LEU A 16 -30.43 133.52 -109.25
N THR A 17 -29.79 133.89 -108.12
CA THR A 17 -28.52 134.60 -107.78
C THR A 17 -27.63 133.82 -106.79
N PHE A 18 -27.61 134.15 -105.48
CA PHE A 18 -26.68 133.61 -104.45
C PHE A 18 -27.23 133.57 -103.01
N GLY A 19 -26.78 132.57 -102.25
CA GLY A 19 -26.78 132.48 -100.78
C GLY A 19 -25.89 131.30 -100.34
N GLN A 20 -25.05 131.45 -99.31
CA GLN A 20 -24.07 130.43 -98.89
C GLN A 20 -24.37 129.84 -97.51
N ILE A 21 -23.96 128.58 -97.30
CA ILE A 21 -23.06 128.11 -96.22
C ILE A 21 -22.53 126.71 -96.62
N ASN A 22 -21.28 126.41 -96.28
CA ASN A 22 -20.59 125.14 -96.62
C ASN A 22 -20.46 124.21 -95.41
N MET A 23 -20.48 122.89 -95.64
CA MET A 23 -19.76 121.86 -94.87
C MET A 23 -19.47 120.64 -95.78
N TYR A 24 -18.43 119.86 -95.50
CA TYR A 24 -17.79 118.94 -96.46
C TYR A 24 -17.34 117.61 -95.80
N ASN A 25 -17.68 116.47 -96.41
CA ASN A 25 -17.08 115.12 -96.27
C ASN A 25 -17.07 114.48 -94.85
N VAL A 26 -16.83 113.17 -94.65
CA VAL A 26 -16.23 112.12 -95.52
C VAL A 26 -16.97 110.78 -95.41
N ASP A 27 -16.76 109.87 -96.38
CA ASP A 27 -17.44 108.57 -96.47
C ASP A 27 -16.94 107.52 -95.44
N SER A 28 -17.79 107.24 -94.46
CA SER A 28 -18.16 105.85 -94.11
C SER A 28 -19.63 105.86 -93.74
N ASP A 29 -20.48 105.14 -94.49
CA ASP A 29 -21.94 105.21 -94.29
C ASP A 29 -22.34 104.88 -92.84
N PRO A 30 -23.21 105.69 -92.21
CA PRO A 30 -23.60 105.50 -90.81
C PRO A 30 -24.42 104.22 -90.62
N TYR A 31 -24.41 103.70 -89.39
CA TYR A 31 -25.10 102.45 -89.08
C TYR A 31 -26.61 102.56 -89.31
N SER A 32 -27.22 101.54 -89.92
CA SER A 32 -28.62 101.54 -90.37
C SER A 32 -29.68 101.61 -89.26
N SER A 33 -29.27 101.64 -87.99
CA SER A 33 -30.10 101.88 -86.81
C SER A 33 -29.99 103.31 -86.24
N ALA A 34 -29.04 104.13 -86.71
CA ALA A 34 -28.81 105.48 -86.21
C ALA A 34 -29.69 106.52 -86.93
N LEU A 35 -30.54 107.22 -86.20
CA LEU A 35 -31.29 108.37 -86.72
C LEU A 35 -30.40 109.59 -86.97
N PHE A 36 -29.29 109.68 -86.23
CA PHE A 36 -28.23 110.67 -86.37
C PHE A 36 -26.95 110.09 -85.77
N GLU A 37 -25.86 110.02 -86.53
CA GLU A 37 -24.55 109.54 -86.08
C GLU A 37 -23.52 110.67 -86.19
N VAL A 38 -22.67 110.84 -85.16
CA VAL A 38 -21.56 111.80 -85.16
C VAL A 38 -20.27 111.06 -84.85
N ASN A 39 -19.57 110.68 -85.92
CA ASN A 39 -18.25 110.06 -85.82
C ASN A 39 -17.16 111.14 -85.83
N SER A 40 -16.28 111.16 -84.82
CA SER A 40 -15.15 112.08 -84.73
C SER A 40 -14.05 111.51 -83.85
N THR A 41 -12.81 111.55 -84.33
CA THR A 41 -11.61 111.10 -83.60
C THR A 41 -11.12 112.13 -82.57
N ASP A 42 -11.34 113.42 -82.85
CA ASP A 42 -10.66 114.53 -82.17
C ASP A 42 -11.63 115.47 -81.42
N ARG A 43 -12.95 115.39 -81.70
CA ARG A 43 -13.95 116.34 -81.19
C ARG A 43 -15.30 115.66 -80.92
N GLY A 44 -15.51 115.25 -79.66
CA GLY A 44 -16.81 114.73 -79.22
C GLY A 44 -17.94 115.78 -79.25
N ILE A 45 -19.18 115.32 -79.11
CA ILE A 45 -20.34 116.19 -78.89
C ILE A 45 -20.14 116.98 -77.59
N LEU A 46 -20.20 118.32 -77.68
CA LEU A 46 -20.25 119.18 -76.51
C LEU A 46 -21.68 119.19 -75.96
N ILE A 47 -21.96 118.22 -75.07
CA ILE A 47 -23.18 118.17 -74.27
C ILE A 47 -23.34 119.52 -73.51
N PRO A 48 -24.56 120.09 -73.39
CA PRO A 48 -24.78 121.35 -72.71
C PRO A 48 -24.12 121.40 -71.33
N ARG A 49 -23.18 122.34 -71.15
CA ARG A 49 -22.44 122.57 -69.90
C ARG A 49 -23.04 123.75 -69.17
N MET A 50 -23.39 123.55 -67.90
CA MET A 50 -24.02 124.56 -67.06
C MET A 50 -23.83 124.24 -65.58
N SER A 51 -23.93 125.23 -64.70
CA SER A 51 -23.92 125.01 -63.25
C SER A 51 -25.23 124.36 -62.79
N SER A 52 -25.23 123.72 -61.62
CA SER A 52 -26.44 123.11 -61.05
C SER A 52 -27.61 124.09 -60.98
N THR A 53 -27.39 125.34 -60.55
CA THR A 53 -28.44 126.37 -60.51
C THR A 53 -29.05 126.67 -61.89
N ALA A 54 -28.26 126.60 -62.98
CA ALA A 54 -28.77 126.77 -64.33
C ALA A 54 -29.52 125.52 -64.82
N ARG A 55 -28.98 124.32 -64.55
CA ARG A 55 -29.62 123.01 -64.81
C ARG A 55 -30.98 122.88 -64.12
N ASP A 56 -31.03 123.19 -62.84
CA ASP A 56 -32.23 123.09 -62.00
C ASP A 56 -33.26 124.19 -62.33
N SER A 57 -32.87 125.22 -63.09
CA SER A 57 -33.75 126.27 -63.62
C SER A 57 -34.33 126.00 -65.01
N ILE A 58 -34.03 124.85 -65.63
CA ILE A 58 -34.64 124.45 -66.90
C ILE A 58 -36.14 124.22 -66.68
N VAL A 59 -36.97 125.07 -67.30
CA VAL A 59 -38.44 124.96 -67.21
C VAL A 59 -38.91 123.78 -68.07
N ALA A 60 -39.51 122.79 -67.42
CA ALA A 60 -39.98 121.53 -68.03
C ALA A 60 -38.90 120.77 -68.83
N PRO A 61 -37.87 120.22 -68.15
CA PRO A 61 -36.86 119.39 -68.82
C PRO A 61 -37.48 118.07 -69.28
N VAL A 62 -37.03 117.55 -70.42
CA VAL A 62 -37.49 116.26 -70.96
C VAL A 62 -36.74 115.09 -70.33
N GLU A 63 -37.40 113.94 -70.17
CA GLU A 63 -36.77 112.72 -69.67
C GLU A 63 -35.62 112.29 -70.62
N GLY A 64 -34.49 111.88 -70.04
CA GLY A 64 -33.27 111.58 -70.78
C GLY A 64 -32.43 112.81 -71.17
N LEU A 65 -32.81 114.02 -70.77
CA LEU A 65 -31.98 115.22 -70.99
C LEU A 65 -30.66 115.10 -70.20
N LEU A 66 -29.57 114.87 -70.91
CA LEU A 66 -28.21 114.78 -70.37
C LEU A 66 -27.51 116.14 -70.41
N VAL A 67 -26.94 116.55 -69.29
CA VAL A 67 -26.05 117.73 -69.17
C VAL A 67 -24.72 117.33 -68.53
N TYR A 68 -23.72 118.19 -68.67
CA TYR A 68 -22.55 118.15 -67.81
C TYR A 68 -22.65 119.27 -66.78
N ASP A 69 -22.73 118.90 -65.51
CA ASP A 69 -22.83 119.85 -64.41
C ASP A 69 -21.44 120.43 -64.10
N SER A 70 -21.22 121.71 -64.41
CA SER A 70 -19.94 122.37 -64.20
C SER A 70 -19.67 122.76 -62.74
N THR A 71 -20.59 122.51 -61.82
CA THR A 71 -20.40 122.67 -60.37
C THR A 71 -19.88 121.36 -59.77
N TYR A 72 -20.56 120.25 -60.04
CA TYR A 72 -20.15 118.91 -59.53
C TYR A 72 -19.08 118.21 -60.39
N HIS A 73 -18.80 118.71 -61.59
CA HIS A 73 -17.80 118.18 -62.53
C HIS A 73 -18.09 116.76 -63.06
N SER A 74 -19.33 116.32 -62.95
CA SER A 74 -19.85 115.01 -63.36
C SER A 74 -20.98 115.15 -64.39
N PHE A 75 -21.35 114.03 -65.00
CA PHE A 75 -22.49 113.96 -65.93
C PHE A 75 -23.78 113.70 -65.17
N TRP A 76 -24.82 114.48 -65.47
CA TRP A 76 -26.13 114.40 -64.84
C TRP A 76 -27.23 114.33 -65.88
N TYR A 77 -28.19 113.43 -65.70
CA TYR A 77 -29.33 113.28 -66.59
C TYR A 77 -30.65 113.46 -65.85
N TYR A 78 -31.65 114.01 -66.54
CA TYR A 78 -32.99 114.20 -65.98
C TYR A 78 -33.83 112.94 -66.22
N LYS A 79 -34.34 112.34 -65.14
CA LYS A 79 -35.23 111.16 -65.19
C LYS A 79 -36.16 111.16 -63.98
N ASP A 80 -37.38 110.64 -64.15
CA ASP A 80 -38.36 110.50 -63.05
C ASP A 80 -38.55 111.81 -62.26
N GLU A 81 -38.73 112.92 -62.99
CA GLU A 81 -38.85 114.31 -62.51
C GLU A 81 -37.62 114.88 -61.74
N THR A 82 -36.47 114.18 -61.72
CA THR A 82 -35.27 114.56 -60.94
C THR A 82 -33.95 114.46 -61.74
N TRP A 83 -32.85 115.03 -61.22
CA TRP A 83 -31.51 114.93 -61.82
C TRP A 83 -30.66 113.87 -61.08
N THR A 84 -29.97 112.99 -61.83
CA THR A 84 -29.22 111.82 -61.29
C THR A 84 -27.77 111.72 -61.81
N GLU A 85 -26.84 111.22 -60.98
CA GLU A 85 -25.39 111.03 -61.21
C GLU A 85 -24.98 109.55 -61.43
N ILE A 86 -23.71 109.24 -61.79
CA ILE A 86 -23.21 107.90 -62.19
C ILE A 86 -21.78 107.62 -61.64
N GLN A 87 -21.53 106.46 -60.97
CA GLN A 87 -20.21 106.01 -60.42
C GLN A 87 -20.05 104.44 -60.32
N THR A 88 -18.85 103.91 -60.03
CA THR A 88 -18.48 102.44 -60.06
C THR A 88 -17.28 102.01 -59.16
N ILE A 89 -17.29 100.85 -58.46
CA ILE A 89 -16.13 100.29 -57.64
C ILE A 89 -16.17 98.73 -57.44
N PRO A 90 -15.02 98.00 -57.35
CA PRO A 90 -14.84 96.59 -56.86
C PRO A 90 -14.09 96.52 -55.48
N ASP A 91 -13.40 95.48 -54.92
CA ASP A 91 -12.97 94.08 -55.23
C ASP A 91 -12.46 93.34 -53.93
N ASP A 92 -12.31 91.98 -53.84
CA ASP A 92 -11.51 91.28 -52.77
C ASP A 92 -11.13 89.77 -52.97
N LEU A 93 -9.82 89.44 -52.85
CA LEU A 93 -9.19 88.43 -51.94
C LEU A 93 -7.79 87.97 -52.40
N GLY A 94 -6.86 87.76 -51.45
CA GLY A 94 -5.44 87.49 -51.74
C GLY A 94 -4.68 86.61 -50.72
N ASN A 95 -3.40 86.42 -51.00
CA ASN A 95 -2.55 85.39 -50.36
C ASN A 95 -1.92 85.86 -49.03
N HIS A 96 -2.03 85.07 -47.96
CA HIS A 96 -1.63 85.46 -46.60
C HIS A 96 -1.22 84.26 -45.72
N VAL A 97 -0.50 84.52 -44.62
CA VAL A 97 -0.12 83.53 -43.59
C VAL A 97 -0.66 84.00 -42.25
N ALA A 98 -1.36 83.14 -41.51
CA ALA A 98 -1.97 83.50 -40.23
C ALA A 98 -1.02 83.26 -39.06
N GLU A 99 -0.67 84.33 -38.33
CA GLU A 99 0.15 84.26 -37.09
C GLU A 99 -0.69 84.03 -35.82
N GLN A 100 -2.00 83.84 -35.97
CA GLN A 100 -2.95 83.47 -34.91
C GLN A 100 -3.95 82.43 -35.47
N ASN A 101 -4.69 81.75 -34.58
CA ASN A 101 -5.70 80.79 -34.98
C ASN A 101 -6.75 81.44 -35.90
N ILE A 102 -7.04 80.83 -37.05
CA ILE A 102 -8.09 81.28 -37.96
C ILE A 102 -9.45 80.90 -37.33
N GLU A 103 -10.10 81.84 -36.67
CA GLU A 103 -11.40 81.63 -36.02
C GLU A 103 -12.53 81.64 -37.05
N MET A 104 -12.77 80.48 -37.68
CA MET A 104 -13.68 80.35 -38.83
C MET A 104 -15.19 80.46 -38.52
N GLY A 105 -15.60 80.85 -37.30
CA GLY A 105 -17.00 81.16 -36.97
C GLY A 105 -18.03 80.03 -37.16
N GLY A 106 -17.59 78.79 -37.41
CA GLY A 106 -18.44 77.64 -37.76
C GLY A 106 -18.47 77.27 -39.26
N PHE A 107 -17.77 78.02 -40.11
CA PHE A 107 -17.54 77.72 -41.53
C PHE A 107 -16.42 76.68 -41.73
N TYR A 108 -16.33 76.11 -42.94
CA TYR A 108 -15.47 74.97 -43.30
C TYR A 108 -14.23 75.40 -44.08
N VAL A 109 -13.15 74.61 -43.99
CA VAL A 109 -12.10 74.61 -45.01
C VAL A 109 -12.50 73.62 -46.11
N SER A 110 -13.25 74.11 -47.10
CA SER A 110 -13.55 73.43 -48.38
C SER A 110 -12.74 74.06 -49.52
N GLY A 111 -12.47 73.32 -50.60
CA GLY A 111 -11.62 73.77 -51.72
C GLY A 111 -12.38 74.40 -52.89
N ASP A 112 -13.70 74.35 -52.79
CA ASP A 112 -14.72 74.42 -53.84
C ASP A 112 -15.91 75.30 -53.42
N GLY A 113 -16.06 75.60 -52.12
CA GLY A 113 -17.01 76.59 -51.61
C GLY A 113 -18.33 76.03 -51.07
N ASP A 114 -18.41 74.73 -50.80
CA ASP A 114 -19.54 74.09 -50.11
C ASP A 114 -19.23 73.79 -48.62
N ASN A 115 -20.07 72.97 -47.97
CA ASN A 115 -19.93 72.57 -46.57
C ASN A 115 -19.18 71.23 -46.38
N GLU A 116 -18.51 70.71 -47.41
CA GLU A 116 -17.91 69.38 -47.43
C GLU A 116 -16.38 69.42 -47.25
N GLY A 117 -15.94 69.92 -46.08
CA GLY A 117 -14.53 70.08 -45.73
C GLY A 117 -14.16 69.59 -44.32
N ILE A 118 -13.02 70.08 -43.82
CA ILE A 118 -12.62 69.91 -42.42
C ILE A 118 -13.29 70.99 -41.57
N LYS A 119 -13.94 70.56 -40.50
CA LYS A 119 -14.52 71.41 -39.44
C LYS A 119 -13.90 71.04 -38.10
N ILE A 120 -13.65 72.04 -37.26
CA ILE A 120 -13.40 71.85 -35.83
C ILE A 120 -14.49 72.60 -35.08
N ASP A 121 -15.22 71.93 -34.18
CA ASP A 121 -16.30 72.55 -33.42
C ASP A 121 -15.79 73.35 -32.19
N SER A 122 -16.70 74.06 -31.52
CA SER A 122 -16.39 74.86 -30.32
C SER A 122 -15.94 74.05 -29.10
N ASN A 123 -15.96 72.71 -29.18
CA ASN A 123 -15.52 71.79 -28.14
C ASN A 123 -14.17 71.13 -28.52
N GLY A 124 -13.63 71.39 -29.71
CA GLY A 124 -12.40 70.80 -30.25
C GLY A 124 -12.61 69.51 -31.05
N ASN A 125 -13.84 69.13 -31.38
CA ASN A 125 -14.11 67.93 -32.18
C ASN A 125 -13.86 68.20 -33.67
N THR A 126 -12.93 67.48 -34.29
CA THR A 126 -12.73 67.52 -35.74
C THR A 126 -13.76 66.64 -36.45
N THR A 127 -14.53 67.24 -37.37
CA THR A 127 -15.43 66.54 -38.30
C THR A 127 -14.89 66.67 -39.73
N LEU A 128 -14.93 65.58 -40.49
CA LEU A 128 -14.59 65.53 -41.91
C LEU A 128 -15.83 65.08 -42.69
N SER A 129 -16.30 65.90 -43.62
CA SER A 129 -17.38 65.52 -44.55
C SER A 129 -16.81 64.67 -45.69
N GLY A 130 -16.45 63.41 -45.42
CA GLY A 130 -15.93 62.50 -46.43
C GLY A 130 -15.04 61.39 -45.85
N ASN A 131 -14.53 60.53 -46.74
CA ASN A 131 -13.66 59.42 -46.35
C ASN A 131 -12.25 59.91 -45.97
N LEU A 132 -11.80 59.58 -44.75
CA LEU A 132 -10.41 59.78 -44.34
C LEU A 132 -9.51 58.69 -44.94
N THR A 133 -8.95 58.95 -46.11
CA THR A 133 -8.01 58.03 -46.79
C THR A 133 -6.63 58.03 -46.10
N VAL A 134 -6.53 57.36 -44.93
CA VAL A 134 -5.24 56.94 -44.37
C VAL A 134 -4.61 55.95 -45.36
N HIS A 135 -3.34 56.15 -45.72
CA HIS A 135 -2.76 55.48 -46.88
C HIS A 135 -2.52 53.97 -46.67
N ASN A 136 -3.52 53.18 -47.08
CA ASN A 136 -3.46 51.75 -47.41
C ASN A 136 -3.08 50.77 -46.29
N ALA A 137 -4.11 50.24 -45.63
CA ALA A 137 -4.16 48.80 -45.33
C ALA A 137 -5.60 48.27 -45.18
N TYR A 138 -6.43 48.96 -44.37
CA TYR A 138 -7.68 48.38 -43.85
C TYR A 138 -8.82 49.39 -43.67
N THR A 139 -10.05 48.93 -43.86
CA THR A 139 -11.27 49.57 -43.38
C THR A 139 -11.63 48.98 -42.01
N LEU A 140 -11.88 49.82 -41.00
CA LEU A 140 -12.38 49.37 -39.69
C LEU A 140 -13.89 49.04 -39.80
N PRO A 141 -14.41 48.04 -39.07
CA PRO A 141 -15.84 47.76 -39.02
C PRO A 141 -16.65 48.95 -38.44
N ASP A 142 -17.84 49.20 -38.98
CA ASP A 142 -18.73 50.32 -38.59
C ASP A 142 -19.36 50.19 -37.18
N ILE A 143 -18.93 49.19 -36.40
CA ILE A 143 -19.39 48.89 -35.03
C ILE A 143 -18.19 48.54 -34.14
N ASP A 144 -18.25 48.90 -32.87
CA ASP A 144 -17.27 48.46 -31.88
C ASP A 144 -17.37 46.95 -31.62
N GLY A 145 -16.21 46.30 -31.46
CA GLY A 145 -16.13 44.93 -30.98
C GLY A 145 -16.51 44.85 -29.50
N ASN A 146 -17.16 43.75 -29.09
CA ASN A 146 -17.41 43.52 -27.67
C ASN A 146 -16.10 43.16 -26.93
N ALA A 147 -16.11 43.23 -25.59
CA ALA A 147 -14.93 43.03 -24.75
C ALA A 147 -14.27 41.63 -24.80
N THR A 148 -14.79 40.69 -25.60
CA THR A 148 -14.21 39.36 -25.87
C THR A 148 -13.82 39.13 -27.33
N GLN A 149 -13.90 40.17 -28.17
CA GLN A 149 -13.58 40.13 -29.59
C GLN A 149 -12.23 40.78 -29.90
N LEU A 150 -11.57 40.24 -30.92
CA LEU A 150 -10.33 40.77 -31.49
C LEU A 150 -10.61 41.26 -32.91
N LEU A 151 -9.97 42.36 -33.28
CA LEU A 151 -10.01 42.86 -34.65
C LEU A 151 -9.06 42.01 -35.51
N SER A 152 -9.65 41.17 -36.36
CA SER A 152 -8.95 40.19 -37.20
C SER A 152 -8.97 40.62 -38.67
N THR A 153 -7.99 40.16 -39.44
CA THR A 153 -7.92 40.34 -40.90
C THR A 153 -8.07 39.00 -41.61
N ASP A 154 -8.82 38.97 -42.70
CA ASP A 154 -8.96 37.82 -43.59
C ASP A 154 -7.71 37.56 -44.47
N GLY A 155 -6.72 38.46 -44.44
CA GLY A 155 -5.53 38.42 -45.29
C GLY A 155 -5.74 38.96 -46.71
N ALA A 156 -6.97 39.31 -47.08
CA ALA A 156 -7.34 39.99 -48.33
C ALA A 156 -7.65 41.48 -48.13
N GLY A 157 -7.83 41.94 -46.88
CA GLY A 157 -8.06 43.33 -46.48
C GLY A 157 -9.36 43.57 -45.73
N GLY A 158 -10.23 42.54 -45.62
CA GLY A 158 -11.43 42.59 -44.79
C GLY A 158 -11.07 42.47 -43.31
N LEU A 159 -11.36 43.52 -42.54
CA LEU A 159 -11.33 43.41 -41.08
C LEU A 159 -12.69 42.98 -40.54
N SER A 160 -12.67 42.16 -39.50
CA SER A 160 -13.87 41.78 -38.76
C SER A 160 -13.58 41.56 -37.27
N TRP A 161 -14.58 41.85 -36.43
CA TRP A 161 -14.57 41.48 -35.03
C TRP A 161 -14.90 40.00 -34.90
N THR A 162 -13.87 39.17 -34.81
CA THR A 162 -14.04 37.77 -34.43
C THR A 162 -14.06 37.68 -32.91
N ASP A 163 -15.00 36.91 -32.36
CA ASP A 163 -14.77 36.25 -31.07
C ASP A 163 -13.39 35.59 -31.14
N SER A 164 -12.57 35.67 -30.09
CA SER A 164 -11.34 34.88 -30.11
C SER A 164 -11.69 33.39 -30.29
N ASP A 165 -11.17 32.77 -31.36
CA ASP A 165 -11.26 31.32 -31.60
C ASP A 165 -10.29 30.53 -30.71
N SER A 166 -10.07 31.07 -29.51
CA SER A 166 -9.55 30.32 -28.38
C SER A 166 -10.52 29.18 -28.08
N PRO A 167 -10.07 27.92 -28.04
CA PRO A 167 -10.86 26.81 -27.52
C PRO A 167 -11.14 26.96 -26.01
N PHE A 168 -10.58 27.99 -25.36
CA PHE A 168 -10.78 28.31 -23.95
C PHE A 168 -11.43 29.69 -23.74
N LYS A 169 -12.36 29.76 -22.79
CA LYS A 169 -12.94 30.99 -22.23
C LYS A 169 -12.51 31.17 -20.78
N SER A 170 -12.44 32.43 -20.33
CA SER A 170 -12.31 32.76 -18.91
C SER A 170 -13.70 33.07 -18.34
N GLU A 171 -14.09 32.38 -17.27
CA GLU A 171 -15.40 32.53 -16.64
C GLU A 171 -15.24 32.51 -15.12
N ASN A 172 -15.58 33.62 -14.45
CA ASN A 172 -15.41 33.81 -13.00
C ASN A 172 -13.99 33.50 -12.48
N GLY A 173 -12.96 33.85 -13.27
CA GLY A 173 -11.55 33.59 -12.93
C GLY A 173 -11.06 32.18 -13.21
N LEU A 174 -11.90 31.30 -13.78
CA LEU A 174 -11.54 29.95 -14.19
C LEU A 174 -11.41 29.87 -15.72
N ILE A 175 -10.29 29.33 -16.20
CA ILE A 175 -10.14 28.94 -17.60
C ILE A 175 -10.92 27.64 -17.82
N ARG A 176 -11.78 27.62 -18.85
CA ARG A 176 -12.63 26.47 -19.22
C ARG A 176 -12.67 26.34 -20.74
N GLN A 177 -12.96 25.16 -21.26
CA GLN A 177 -13.20 24.98 -22.69
C GLN A 177 -14.46 25.76 -23.14
N LYS A 178 -14.47 26.26 -24.38
CA LYS A 178 -15.56 27.07 -24.96
C LYS A 178 -16.81 26.23 -25.19
N ASP A 179 -16.61 25.03 -25.72
CA ASP A 179 -17.59 23.93 -25.76
C ASP A 179 -17.59 23.17 -24.42
N THR A 180 -18.74 22.61 -24.02
CA THR A 180 -18.90 21.79 -22.82
C THR A 180 -18.82 20.29 -23.11
N ASN A 181 -18.77 19.86 -24.38
CA ASN A 181 -18.87 18.46 -24.79
C ASN A 181 -17.56 17.78 -25.19
N ASN A 182 -16.54 18.56 -25.54
CA ASN A 182 -15.26 18.03 -25.98
C ASN A 182 -14.37 17.62 -24.81
N ASP A 183 -13.32 16.86 -25.13
CA ASP A 183 -12.27 16.48 -24.19
C ASP A 183 -11.21 17.60 -24.09
N PHE A 184 -10.51 17.63 -22.95
CA PHE A 184 -9.43 18.59 -22.71
C PHE A 184 -8.09 17.90 -22.92
N LEU A 185 -7.27 18.38 -23.86
CA LEU A 185 -5.99 17.78 -24.25
C LEU A 185 -4.91 18.87 -24.40
N VAL A 186 -3.73 18.61 -23.82
CA VAL A 186 -2.55 19.47 -23.83
C VAL A 186 -1.34 18.61 -24.19
N GLY A 187 -0.55 19.05 -25.18
CA GLY A 187 0.47 18.23 -25.84
C GLY A 187 0.05 17.95 -27.28
N TYR A 188 0.23 16.71 -27.74
CA TYR A 188 -0.25 16.31 -29.08
C TYR A 188 -1.78 16.35 -29.21
N HIS A 189 -2.28 16.48 -30.43
CA HIS A 189 -3.70 16.71 -30.74
C HIS A 189 -4.54 15.42 -30.93
N SER A 190 -4.03 14.26 -30.51
CA SER A 190 -4.71 12.95 -30.61
C SER A 190 -4.78 12.27 -29.25
N LEU A 191 -5.94 11.67 -28.94
CA LEU A 191 -6.07 10.75 -27.79
C LEU A 191 -5.29 9.47 -28.08
N ASP A 192 -5.51 8.86 -29.24
CA ASP A 192 -4.83 7.63 -29.67
C ASP A 192 -3.37 7.89 -30.06
N TYR A 193 -2.51 6.89 -29.83
CA TYR A 193 -1.10 6.86 -30.20
C TYR A 193 -0.88 6.63 -31.70
N ILE A 194 0.09 7.33 -32.28
CA ILE A 194 0.40 7.23 -33.71
C ILE A 194 1.88 6.91 -33.86
N SER A 195 2.19 5.63 -34.08
CA SER A 195 3.56 5.07 -34.10
C SER A 195 4.48 5.64 -35.19
N SER A 196 3.97 6.44 -36.12
CA SER A 196 4.75 7.19 -37.11
C SER A 196 5.11 8.62 -36.67
N ASN A 197 4.77 9.03 -35.44
CA ASN A 197 5.00 10.40 -34.95
C ASN A 197 5.44 10.44 -33.47
N SER A 198 6.71 10.79 -33.24
CA SER A 198 7.31 10.97 -31.91
C SER A 198 6.62 12.04 -31.05
N ASP A 199 6.01 13.04 -31.69
CA ASP A 199 5.36 14.14 -30.96
C ASP A 199 4.08 13.65 -30.25
N SER A 200 3.53 12.50 -30.66
CA SER A 200 2.33 11.89 -30.05
C SER A 200 2.55 11.31 -28.64
N GLU A 201 3.81 11.19 -28.22
CA GLU A 201 4.19 10.55 -26.97
C GLU A 201 3.79 11.38 -25.74
N GLN A 202 4.01 12.71 -25.76
CA GLN A 202 3.83 13.57 -24.57
C GLN A 202 2.45 14.23 -24.55
N LYS A 203 1.62 13.86 -23.57
CA LYS A 203 0.25 14.38 -23.44
C LYS A 203 -0.27 14.42 -22.00
N MET A 204 -1.11 15.40 -21.73
CA MET A 204 -1.97 15.51 -20.55
C MET A 204 -3.40 15.71 -21.04
N PHE A 205 -4.34 14.88 -20.59
CA PHE A 205 -5.74 15.03 -20.99
C PHE A 205 -6.75 14.57 -19.94
N PHE A 206 -7.97 15.04 -20.13
CA PHE A 206 -9.17 14.60 -19.45
C PHE A 206 -10.22 14.24 -20.51
N ASP A 207 -10.47 12.94 -20.66
CA ASP A 207 -11.60 12.38 -21.41
C ASP A 207 -12.86 12.61 -20.57
N LYS A 208 -13.74 13.48 -21.07
CA LYS A 208 -14.99 13.89 -20.43
C LYS A 208 -16.07 12.82 -20.58
N SER A 209 -16.03 12.01 -21.63
CA SER A 209 -17.01 10.92 -21.86
C SER A 209 -16.91 9.83 -20.79
N LYS A 210 -15.69 9.53 -20.35
CA LYS A 210 -15.39 8.55 -19.28
C LYS A 210 -15.10 9.21 -17.93
N GLY A 211 -14.73 10.48 -17.90
CA GLY A 211 -14.16 11.13 -16.72
C GLY A 211 -12.74 10.63 -16.39
N ALA A 212 -11.98 10.21 -17.41
CA ALA A 212 -10.66 9.61 -17.26
C ALA A 212 -9.55 10.67 -17.41
N PHE A 213 -8.58 10.66 -16.49
CA PHE A 213 -7.43 11.56 -16.52
C PHE A 213 -6.15 10.85 -16.92
N ARG A 214 -5.30 11.50 -17.74
CA ARG A 214 -3.95 11.06 -18.12
C ARG A 214 -2.96 12.22 -18.06
N ALA A 215 -1.73 11.99 -17.60
CA ALA A 215 -0.63 12.95 -17.77
C ALA A 215 0.76 12.31 -17.78
N GLY A 216 1.58 12.64 -18.77
CA GLY A 216 2.95 12.14 -18.93
C GLY A 216 3.26 11.73 -20.37
N ILE A 217 3.68 10.48 -20.56
CA ILE A 217 4.19 9.93 -21.82
C ILE A 217 3.48 8.60 -22.13
N ALA A 218 3.06 8.37 -23.38
CA ALA A 218 2.61 7.06 -23.87
C ALA A 218 3.32 6.74 -25.18
N VAL A 219 4.15 5.69 -25.20
CA VAL A 219 4.93 5.25 -26.38
C VAL A 219 4.29 4.02 -27.07
N ASP A 220 3.03 3.77 -26.75
CA ASP A 220 2.21 2.60 -27.09
C ASP A 220 0.73 2.94 -26.86
N ASP A 221 -0.15 1.98 -27.15
CA ASP A 221 -1.61 2.12 -27.11
C ASP A 221 -2.21 2.24 -25.69
N SER A 222 -1.40 2.27 -24.63
CA SER A 222 -1.89 2.24 -23.23
C SER A 222 -2.90 3.34 -22.88
N TRP A 223 -2.89 4.47 -23.60
CA TRP A 223 -3.78 5.62 -23.39
C TRP A 223 -4.72 5.89 -24.58
N ASP A 224 -4.82 4.95 -25.53
CA ASP A 224 -5.80 5.01 -26.62
C ASP A 224 -7.22 4.88 -26.07
N GLU A 225 -8.21 5.36 -26.82
CA GLU A 225 -9.61 5.49 -26.40
C GLU A 225 -10.21 4.20 -25.81
N ALA A 226 -9.85 3.05 -26.40
CA ALA A 226 -10.27 1.72 -25.95
C ALA A 226 -9.59 1.23 -24.65
N ASN A 227 -8.44 1.81 -24.31
CA ASN A 227 -7.62 1.51 -23.13
C ASN A 227 -7.84 2.52 -21.98
N LEU A 228 -8.86 3.38 -22.09
CA LEU A 228 -9.30 4.29 -21.03
C LEU A 228 -10.44 3.68 -20.21
N GLY A 229 -10.17 3.41 -18.93
CA GLY A 229 -11.21 3.01 -17.98
C GLY A 229 -12.09 4.19 -17.57
N LYS A 230 -13.39 3.94 -17.37
CA LYS A 230 -14.31 4.93 -16.79
C LYS A 230 -13.81 5.43 -15.43
N THR A 231 -13.82 6.74 -15.22
CA THR A 231 -13.33 7.40 -14.00
C THR A 231 -11.94 6.93 -13.53
N SER A 232 -11.05 6.60 -14.49
CA SER A 232 -9.69 6.11 -14.24
C SER A 232 -8.63 7.22 -14.18
N PHE A 233 -7.51 6.94 -13.53
CA PHE A 233 -6.36 7.85 -13.43
C PHE A 233 -5.08 7.17 -13.93
N GLY A 234 -4.44 7.76 -14.94
CA GLY A 234 -3.14 7.32 -15.46
C GLY A 234 -2.08 8.41 -15.33
N PHE A 235 -0.87 8.08 -14.86
CA PHE A 235 0.23 9.03 -14.74
C PHE A 235 1.59 8.39 -15.04
N GLY A 236 2.50 9.17 -15.64
CA GLY A 236 3.88 8.74 -15.91
C GLY A 236 4.07 8.22 -17.33
N VAL A 237 4.74 7.08 -17.50
CA VAL A 237 5.12 6.51 -18.81
C VAL A 237 4.36 5.21 -19.07
N SER A 238 3.57 5.15 -20.14
CA SER A 238 2.82 3.95 -20.60
C SER A 238 2.12 3.18 -19.47
N SER A 239 1.47 3.90 -18.54
CA SER A 239 0.72 3.28 -17.44
C SER A 239 -0.75 3.12 -17.82
N LEU A 240 -1.15 1.89 -18.13
CA LEU A 240 -2.47 1.45 -18.58
C LEU A 240 -3.46 1.38 -17.41
N ALA A 241 -4.54 2.16 -17.47
CA ALA A 241 -5.64 2.17 -16.50
C ALA A 241 -6.98 1.97 -17.24
N SER A 242 -7.22 0.75 -17.72
CA SER A 242 -8.28 0.44 -18.70
C SER A 242 -9.62 0.04 -18.10
N ALA A 243 -9.72 -0.14 -16.78
CA ALA A 243 -10.95 -0.55 -16.10
C ALA A 243 -11.60 0.56 -15.26
N GLU A 244 -12.87 0.40 -14.91
CA GLU A 244 -13.61 1.40 -14.14
C GLU A 244 -12.98 1.65 -12.75
N HIS A 245 -12.82 2.92 -12.38
CA HIS A 245 -12.10 3.41 -11.19
C HIS A 245 -10.63 2.95 -11.07
N SER A 246 -9.99 2.48 -12.14
CA SER A 246 -8.60 2.00 -12.07
C SER A 246 -7.58 3.14 -11.97
N ILE A 247 -6.45 2.88 -11.31
CA ILE A 247 -5.36 3.83 -11.10
C ILE A 247 -4.04 3.19 -11.51
N ALA A 248 -3.33 3.77 -12.49
CA ALA A 248 -2.00 3.32 -12.91
C ALA A 248 -1.00 4.49 -12.89
N MET A 249 0.01 4.45 -12.00
CA MET A 249 0.92 5.58 -11.78
C MET A 249 2.39 5.17 -11.77
N GLY A 250 3.19 5.74 -12.67
CA GLY A 250 4.62 5.48 -12.80
C GLY A 250 4.97 5.00 -14.21
N ASN A 251 5.83 3.99 -14.34
CA ASN A 251 6.29 3.47 -15.62
C ASN A 251 5.77 2.04 -15.86
N LYS A 252 5.03 1.82 -16.97
CA LYS A 252 4.51 0.51 -17.41
C LYS A 252 3.66 -0.24 -16.37
N ASN A 253 2.85 0.49 -15.60
CA ASN A 253 1.89 -0.15 -14.69
C ASN A 253 0.60 -0.52 -15.43
N ASN A 254 -0.01 -1.65 -15.09
CA ASN A 254 -1.23 -2.14 -15.72
C ASN A 254 -2.31 -2.35 -14.64
N ALA A 255 -3.32 -1.48 -14.59
CA ALA A 255 -4.52 -1.63 -13.77
C ALA A 255 -5.72 -1.94 -14.69
N SER A 256 -5.96 -3.22 -14.93
CA SER A 256 -6.90 -3.74 -15.95
C SER A 256 -8.19 -4.33 -15.38
N ALA A 257 -8.44 -4.19 -14.08
CA ALA A 257 -9.65 -4.64 -13.41
C ALA A 257 -10.33 -3.53 -12.59
N VAL A 258 -11.62 -3.69 -12.30
CA VAL A 258 -12.43 -2.65 -11.66
C VAL A 258 -11.89 -2.33 -10.26
N ASN A 259 -11.76 -1.03 -9.96
CA ASN A 259 -11.13 -0.50 -8.74
C ASN A 259 -9.66 -0.93 -8.53
N ALA A 260 -8.95 -1.41 -9.57
CA ALA A 260 -7.57 -1.87 -9.43
C ALA A 260 -6.57 -0.71 -9.36
N ILE A 261 -5.51 -0.87 -8.56
CA ILE A 261 -4.47 0.16 -8.35
C ILE A 261 -3.10 -0.45 -8.63
N ALA A 262 -2.31 0.14 -9.54
CA ALA A 262 -0.96 -0.32 -9.90
C ALA A 262 0.04 0.87 -9.90
N ILE A 263 0.99 0.89 -8.96
CA ILE A 263 1.85 2.07 -8.71
C ILE A 263 3.33 1.69 -8.66
N GLY A 264 4.15 2.35 -9.48
CA GLY A 264 5.61 2.22 -9.50
C GLY A 264 6.17 1.84 -10.87
N PHE A 265 6.82 0.68 -10.99
CA PHE A 265 7.46 0.20 -12.22
C PHE A 265 7.04 -1.23 -12.60
N GLU A 266 6.49 -1.43 -13.80
CA GLU A 266 6.13 -2.75 -14.35
C GLU A 266 5.15 -3.59 -13.47
N ASN A 267 4.32 -2.97 -12.63
CA ASN A 267 3.34 -3.69 -11.80
C ASN A 267 2.04 -4.01 -12.57
N THR A 268 1.37 -5.11 -12.22
CA THR A 268 0.07 -5.52 -12.79
C THR A 268 -0.96 -5.78 -11.68
N SER A 269 -2.08 -5.07 -11.72
CA SER A 269 -3.29 -5.34 -10.95
C SER A 269 -4.43 -5.73 -11.89
N SER A 270 -4.73 -7.02 -11.96
CA SER A 270 -5.73 -7.62 -12.86
C SER A 270 -6.85 -8.36 -12.14
N GLY A 271 -6.81 -8.40 -10.79
CA GLY A 271 -7.97 -8.79 -9.97
C GLY A 271 -8.86 -7.60 -9.64
N THR A 272 -10.16 -7.83 -9.43
CA THR A 272 -11.10 -6.77 -9.00
C THR A 272 -10.70 -6.27 -7.62
N ASN A 273 -10.64 -4.96 -7.41
CA ASN A 273 -10.13 -4.32 -6.19
C ASN A 273 -8.67 -4.70 -5.83
N ALA A 274 -7.87 -5.21 -6.78
CA ALA A 274 -6.49 -5.61 -6.51
C ALA A 274 -5.52 -4.41 -6.48
N VAL A 275 -4.50 -4.48 -5.61
CA VAL A 275 -3.51 -3.42 -5.41
C VAL A 275 -2.10 -3.96 -5.63
N SER A 276 -1.31 -3.33 -6.51
CA SER A 276 0.10 -3.63 -6.73
C SER A 276 0.94 -2.37 -6.56
N PHE A 277 2.01 -2.44 -5.75
CA PHE A 277 2.82 -1.26 -5.41
C PHE A 277 4.31 -1.61 -5.31
N GLY A 278 5.15 -0.89 -6.04
CA GLY A 278 6.61 -1.03 -6.04
C GLY A 278 7.14 -1.36 -7.43
N GLN A 279 7.80 -2.51 -7.59
CA GLN A 279 8.36 -2.97 -8.86
C GLN A 279 7.93 -4.40 -9.21
N ARG A 280 7.41 -4.63 -10.42
CA ARG A 280 7.12 -5.96 -10.98
C ARG A 280 6.16 -6.83 -10.17
N ASN A 281 5.32 -6.24 -9.32
CA ASN A 281 4.38 -6.99 -8.50
C ASN A 281 3.12 -7.33 -9.31
N THR A 282 2.55 -8.51 -9.08
CA THR A 282 1.33 -9.00 -9.75
C THR A 282 0.24 -9.29 -8.72
N ALA A 283 -0.83 -8.51 -8.74
CA ALA A 283 -2.04 -8.70 -7.94
C ALA A 283 -3.20 -9.13 -8.86
N SER A 284 -3.34 -10.43 -9.09
CA SER A 284 -4.30 -11.01 -10.04
C SER A 284 -5.51 -11.69 -9.38
N GLY A 285 -5.47 -11.91 -8.06
CA GLY A 285 -6.65 -12.32 -7.30
C GLY A 285 -7.58 -11.15 -6.98
N ASN A 286 -8.89 -11.39 -6.87
CA ASN A 286 -9.82 -10.37 -6.38
C ASN A 286 -9.46 -9.98 -4.93
N TYR A 287 -9.55 -8.69 -4.60
CA TYR A 287 -9.12 -8.10 -3.31
C TYR A 287 -7.65 -8.38 -2.93
N SER A 288 -6.82 -8.87 -3.86
CA SER A 288 -5.43 -9.22 -3.56
C SER A 288 -4.52 -8.00 -3.49
N THR A 289 -3.43 -8.10 -2.73
CA THR A 289 -2.43 -7.03 -2.57
C THR A 289 -1.02 -7.56 -2.78
N ALA A 290 -0.25 -6.95 -3.68
CA ALA A 290 1.12 -7.34 -4.01
C ALA A 290 2.10 -6.14 -3.86
N PHE A 291 2.99 -6.18 -2.88
CA PHE A 291 3.85 -5.05 -2.49
C PHE A 291 5.34 -5.39 -2.53
N GLY A 292 6.17 -4.44 -2.99
CA GLY A 292 7.64 -4.53 -2.93
C GLY A 292 8.29 -4.78 -4.28
N TYR A 293 9.04 -5.88 -4.43
CA TYR A 293 9.70 -6.27 -5.69
C TYR A 293 9.27 -7.69 -6.10
N SER A 294 8.73 -7.86 -7.31
CA SER A 294 8.40 -9.16 -7.91
C SER A 294 7.42 -10.03 -7.09
N SER A 295 6.67 -9.45 -6.16
CA SER A 295 5.72 -10.21 -5.31
C SER A 295 4.42 -10.51 -6.06
N GLN A 296 3.84 -11.69 -5.81
CA GLN A 296 2.72 -12.25 -6.56
C GLN A 296 1.58 -12.65 -5.62
N ALA A 297 0.45 -11.97 -5.73
CA ALA A 297 -0.79 -12.27 -5.00
C ALA A 297 -1.86 -12.72 -6.01
N SER A 298 -2.01 -14.04 -6.19
CA SER A 298 -2.72 -14.63 -7.33
C SER A 298 -4.05 -15.32 -6.99
N ALA A 299 -4.43 -15.32 -5.73
CA ALA A 299 -5.67 -15.90 -5.22
C ALA A 299 -6.56 -14.85 -4.52
N SER A 300 -7.84 -15.17 -4.29
CA SER A 300 -8.76 -14.20 -3.67
C SER A 300 -8.27 -13.79 -2.28
N ASP A 301 -8.33 -12.49 -1.98
CA ASP A 301 -7.98 -11.92 -0.68
C ASP A 301 -6.53 -12.22 -0.24
N ALA A 302 -5.65 -12.59 -1.19
CA ALA A 302 -4.26 -12.95 -0.93
C ALA A 302 -3.37 -11.71 -0.79
N VAL A 303 -2.41 -11.73 0.13
CA VAL A 303 -1.51 -10.61 0.41
C VAL A 303 -0.05 -11.06 0.30
N ALA A 304 0.66 -10.61 -0.72
CA ALA A 304 2.08 -10.86 -0.92
C ALA A 304 2.88 -9.56 -0.71
N PHE A 305 3.89 -9.55 0.16
CA PHE A 305 4.71 -8.36 0.39
C PHE A 305 6.18 -8.68 0.66
N GLY A 306 7.09 -8.00 -0.05
CA GLY A 306 8.53 -8.14 0.12
C GLY A 306 9.26 -8.32 -1.21
N TYR A 307 10.12 -9.33 -1.30
CA TYR A 307 10.90 -9.65 -2.51
C TYR A 307 10.54 -11.06 -2.97
N ASP A 308 9.96 -11.20 -4.16
CA ASP A 308 9.58 -12.48 -4.78
C ASP A 308 8.67 -13.34 -3.85
N ALA A 309 7.85 -12.69 -3.03
CA ALA A 309 6.89 -13.34 -2.15
C ALA A 309 5.67 -13.81 -2.95
N THR A 310 5.15 -15.02 -2.67
CA THR A 310 4.05 -15.64 -3.42
C THR A 310 2.90 -16.03 -2.49
N ALA A 311 1.76 -15.35 -2.61
CA ALA A 311 0.50 -15.69 -1.93
C ALA A 311 -0.49 -16.22 -2.99
N SER A 312 -0.67 -17.55 -3.04
CA SER A 312 -1.45 -18.24 -4.08
C SER A 312 -2.56 -19.15 -3.52
N GLY A 313 -2.80 -19.13 -2.21
CA GLY A 313 -4.02 -19.67 -1.61
C GLY A 313 -5.04 -18.56 -1.33
N ASN A 314 -6.34 -18.86 -1.35
CA ASN A 314 -7.36 -17.88 -0.97
C ASN A 314 -7.14 -17.44 0.49
N ASN A 315 -7.28 -16.15 0.78
CA ASN A 315 -7.03 -15.54 2.09
C ASN A 315 -5.61 -15.81 2.66
N SER A 316 -4.61 -16.11 1.81
CA SER A 316 -3.25 -16.42 2.24
C SER A 316 -2.36 -15.18 2.33
N ILE A 317 -1.35 -15.21 3.21
CA ILE A 317 -0.44 -14.08 3.46
C ILE A 317 1.02 -14.55 3.31
N ALA A 318 1.77 -13.97 2.37
CA ALA A 318 3.18 -14.24 2.13
C ALA A 318 4.02 -12.97 2.33
N GLY A 319 4.78 -12.89 3.42
CA GLY A 319 5.62 -11.73 3.77
C GLY A 319 7.11 -12.06 3.80
N GLY A 320 7.96 -11.27 3.14
CA GLY A 320 9.41 -11.34 3.24
C GLY A 320 10.15 -11.67 1.94
N TYR A 321 11.24 -12.43 2.02
CA TYR A 321 12.06 -12.79 0.86
C TYR A 321 11.74 -14.23 0.45
N GLN A 322 11.19 -14.41 -0.76
CA GLN A 322 10.80 -15.72 -1.30
C GLN A 322 9.89 -16.54 -0.36
N ALA A 323 9.07 -15.86 0.44
CA ALA A 323 8.04 -16.49 1.27
C ALA A 323 6.88 -16.99 0.38
N LYS A 324 6.32 -18.16 0.70
CA LYS A 324 5.32 -18.84 -0.12
C LYS A 324 4.15 -19.33 0.72
N ALA A 325 3.00 -18.70 0.57
CA ALA A 325 1.74 -19.13 1.17
C ALA A 325 0.82 -19.67 0.06
N THR A 326 0.91 -20.97 -0.21
CA THR A 326 0.16 -21.60 -1.32
C THR A 326 -1.07 -22.35 -0.86
N GLY A 327 -1.19 -22.63 0.43
CA GLY A 327 -2.40 -23.20 1.04
C GLY A 327 -3.49 -22.16 1.27
N SER A 328 -4.76 -22.56 1.22
CA SER A 328 -5.88 -21.66 1.58
C SER A 328 -5.76 -21.24 3.04
N SER A 329 -5.91 -19.95 3.33
CA SER A 329 -5.76 -19.36 4.66
C SER A 329 -4.37 -19.61 5.30
N ALA A 330 -3.34 -19.89 4.50
CA ALA A 330 -1.99 -20.12 4.97
C ALA A 330 -1.22 -18.81 5.20
N LEU A 331 -0.27 -18.82 6.15
CA LEU A 331 0.60 -17.68 6.46
C LEU A 331 2.07 -18.10 6.33
N ALA A 332 2.83 -17.43 5.48
CA ALA A 332 4.28 -17.62 5.34
C ALA A 332 5.00 -16.29 5.56
N PHE A 333 5.81 -16.19 6.62
CA PHE A 333 6.49 -14.93 6.98
C PHE A 333 7.98 -15.13 7.25
N GLY A 334 8.83 -14.48 6.45
CA GLY A 334 10.28 -14.39 6.63
C GLY A 334 11.08 -14.70 5.36
N TYR A 335 12.21 -15.41 5.50
CA TYR A 335 13.11 -15.75 4.39
C TYR A 335 12.91 -17.22 4.00
N LEU A 336 12.45 -17.51 2.78
CA LEU A 336 12.12 -18.88 2.31
C LEU A 336 11.12 -19.62 3.22
N ALA A 337 10.25 -18.92 3.93
CA ALA A 337 9.16 -19.56 4.69
C ALA A 337 8.12 -20.13 3.71
N ASN A 338 7.71 -21.39 3.89
CA ASN A 338 6.78 -22.08 2.99
C ASN A 338 5.61 -22.68 3.79
N ALA A 339 4.40 -22.21 3.53
CA ALA A 339 3.16 -22.71 4.12
C ALA A 339 2.24 -23.20 2.98
N SER A 340 2.28 -24.52 2.73
CA SER A 340 1.75 -25.10 1.49
C SER A 340 0.36 -25.73 1.60
N SER A 341 -0.12 -25.99 2.82
CA SER A 341 -1.41 -26.63 3.10
C SER A 341 -2.43 -25.70 3.75
N THR A 342 -3.71 -26.07 3.71
CA THR A 342 -4.82 -25.29 4.27
C THR A 342 -4.57 -24.94 5.74
N GLY A 343 -4.63 -23.65 6.08
CA GLY A 343 -4.39 -23.12 7.44
C GLY A 343 -2.96 -23.31 7.97
N ALA A 344 -2.01 -23.73 7.13
CA ALA A 344 -0.62 -23.91 7.55
C ALA A 344 0.06 -22.55 7.82
N THR A 345 0.98 -22.52 8.79
CA THR A 345 1.68 -21.30 9.21
C THR A 345 3.19 -21.56 9.29
N ALA A 346 4.01 -20.83 8.53
CA ALA A 346 5.47 -20.92 8.56
C ALA A 346 6.07 -19.54 8.88
N VAL A 347 6.79 -19.41 9.99
CA VAL A 347 7.33 -18.12 10.48
C VAL A 347 8.80 -18.23 10.83
N GLY A 348 9.67 -17.48 10.15
CA GLY A 348 11.11 -17.47 10.39
C GLY A 348 11.93 -17.69 9.11
N ARG A 349 12.92 -18.58 9.15
CA ARG A 349 13.85 -18.80 8.02
C ARG A 349 13.83 -20.24 7.53
N SER A 350 13.48 -20.44 6.26
CA SER A 350 13.50 -21.75 5.57
C SER A 350 12.63 -22.82 6.23
N ASN A 351 11.54 -22.42 6.90
CA ASN A 351 10.61 -23.33 7.56
C ASN A 351 9.52 -23.81 6.58
N ASN A 352 9.07 -25.05 6.74
CA ASN A 352 8.09 -25.69 5.86
C ASN A 352 6.91 -26.25 6.67
N ALA A 353 5.75 -25.60 6.59
CA ALA A 353 4.49 -26.07 7.14
C ALA A 353 3.66 -26.71 6.00
N SER A 354 3.63 -28.05 5.95
CA SER A 354 3.02 -28.82 4.85
C SER A 354 1.87 -29.73 5.28
N GLY A 355 1.66 -29.93 6.59
CA GLY A 355 0.39 -30.43 7.10
C GLY A 355 -0.69 -29.34 7.12
N GLN A 356 -1.97 -29.70 6.94
CA GLN A 356 -3.09 -28.79 7.18
C GLN A 356 -3.12 -28.38 8.66
N TYR A 357 -3.38 -27.10 8.91
CA TYR A 357 -3.36 -26.47 10.24
C TYR A 357 -2.02 -26.64 11.01
N SER A 358 -0.92 -26.96 10.31
CA SER A 358 0.40 -27.11 10.93
C SER A 358 1.12 -25.76 11.13
N PHE A 359 2.01 -25.68 12.11
CA PHE A 359 2.83 -24.52 12.42
C PHE A 359 4.33 -24.88 12.38
N ALA A 360 5.15 -24.11 11.67
CA ALA A 360 6.61 -24.27 11.60
C ALA A 360 7.34 -22.95 11.92
N GLY A 361 7.79 -22.81 13.17
CA GLY A 361 8.48 -21.63 13.69
C GLY A 361 9.99 -21.84 13.86
N GLY A 362 10.80 -20.80 13.65
CA GLY A 362 12.25 -20.81 13.92
C GLY A 362 13.13 -20.87 12.67
N TYR A 363 14.05 -21.83 12.58
CA TYR A 363 15.02 -21.96 11.47
C TYR A 363 15.14 -23.39 10.93
N ASN A 364 14.83 -23.58 9.65
CA ASN A 364 14.80 -24.89 8.98
C ASN A 364 13.84 -25.93 9.61
N THR A 365 12.79 -25.48 10.30
CA THR A 365 11.80 -26.37 10.93
C THR A 365 10.75 -26.86 9.93
N LEU A 366 10.28 -28.08 10.13
CA LEU A 366 9.41 -28.83 9.24
C LEU A 366 8.20 -29.33 10.04
N ALA A 367 7.00 -28.88 9.68
CA ALA A 367 5.75 -29.38 10.25
C ALA A 367 4.98 -30.11 9.13
N ASN A 368 5.18 -31.41 9.05
CA ASN A 368 4.71 -32.22 7.92
C ASN A 368 3.31 -32.80 8.18
N SER A 369 2.95 -32.99 9.45
CA SER A 369 1.73 -33.71 9.83
C SER A 369 0.54 -32.79 10.06
N TYR A 370 -0.68 -33.31 9.87
CA TYR A 370 -1.93 -32.61 10.21
C TYR A 370 -1.88 -32.01 11.62
N GLY A 371 -2.05 -30.70 11.78
CA GLY A 371 -2.03 -30.02 13.09
C GLY A 371 -0.70 -30.12 13.86
N GLU A 372 0.42 -30.44 13.22
CA GLU A 372 1.74 -30.48 13.86
C GLU A 372 2.28 -29.08 14.17
N ASN A 373 2.86 -28.89 15.36
CA ASN A 373 3.47 -27.63 15.80
C ASN A 373 4.97 -27.82 16.03
N ALA A 374 5.78 -27.42 15.04
CA ALA A 374 7.24 -27.53 15.06
C ALA A 374 7.92 -26.18 15.43
N PHE A 375 8.86 -26.23 16.37
CA PHE A 375 9.63 -25.08 16.86
C PHE A 375 11.15 -25.35 16.84
N GLY A 376 11.95 -24.33 17.16
CA GLY A 376 13.41 -24.47 17.34
C GLY A 376 14.20 -24.35 16.03
N MET A 377 15.16 -25.26 15.83
CA MET A 377 15.98 -25.30 14.62
C MET A 377 16.31 -26.72 14.16
N PHE A 378 16.33 -26.93 12.84
CA PHE A 378 16.69 -28.20 12.20
C PHE A 378 16.06 -29.45 12.87
N ASN A 379 14.74 -29.40 13.11
CA ASN A 379 13.98 -30.54 13.61
C ASN A 379 14.04 -31.75 12.65
N GLU A 380 13.74 -32.96 13.08
CA GLU A 380 13.84 -34.14 12.22
C GLU A 380 12.84 -34.11 11.04
N ASN A 381 13.29 -34.62 9.89
CA ASN A 381 12.44 -34.71 8.69
C ASN A 381 11.74 -36.08 8.62
N ILE A 382 10.80 -36.33 9.52
CA ILE A 382 9.91 -37.49 9.43
C ILE A 382 8.76 -37.19 8.44
N ALA A 383 8.43 -38.16 7.59
CA ALA A 383 7.27 -38.09 6.71
C ALA A 383 5.99 -38.36 7.51
N ALA A 384 4.97 -37.51 7.34
CA ALA A 384 3.69 -37.70 8.01
C ALA A 384 2.92 -38.89 7.42
N ASN A 385 2.26 -39.66 8.29
CA ASN A 385 1.27 -40.66 7.94
C ASN A 385 -0.03 -40.00 7.46
N SER A 386 -0.36 -38.78 7.92
CA SER A 386 -1.41 -37.94 7.34
C SER A 386 -1.09 -36.44 7.39
N THR A 387 -1.27 -35.78 6.23
CA THR A 387 -1.18 -34.32 6.11
C THR A 387 -2.54 -33.62 6.31
N SER A 388 -3.65 -34.36 6.34
CA SER A 388 -5.03 -33.82 6.27
C SER A 388 -6.03 -34.44 7.26
N SER A 389 -5.58 -35.36 8.13
CA SER A 389 -6.43 -35.99 9.15
C SER A 389 -5.63 -36.41 10.38
N PHE A 390 -6.33 -36.71 11.48
CA PHE A 390 -5.70 -37.27 12.68
C PHE A 390 -5.21 -38.71 12.43
N ASN A 391 -3.94 -38.97 12.74
CA ASN A 391 -3.34 -40.31 12.81
C ASN A 391 -2.49 -40.38 14.09
N SER A 392 -2.67 -41.38 14.93
CA SER A 392 -1.99 -41.47 16.24
C SER A 392 -0.46 -41.57 16.14
N GLY A 393 0.07 -42.11 15.05
CA GLY A 393 1.52 -42.21 14.81
C GLY A 393 2.16 -40.93 14.26
N ASP A 394 1.40 -39.85 14.07
CA ASP A 394 1.95 -38.55 13.66
C ASP A 394 2.28 -37.67 14.86
N ARG A 395 3.26 -36.79 14.67
CA ARG A 395 3.63 -35.72 15.60
C ARG A 395 2.47 -34.72 15.76
N VAL A 396 2.24 -34.24 16.98
CA VAL A 396 1.42 -33.04 17.27
C VAL A 396 2.29 -31.85 17.66
N PHE A 397 3.46 -32.10 18.24
CA PHE A 397 4.42 -31.09 18.66
C PHE A 397 5.86 -31.60 18.49
N SER A 398 6.77 -30.74 18.02
CA SER A 398 8.21 -31.04 17.98
C SER A 398 9.07 -29.79 18.27
N ILE A 399 10.18 -29.97 18.97
CA ILE A 399 11.21 -28.93 19.17
C ILE A 399 12.52 -29.41 18.57
N GLY A 400 12.93 -28.82 17.45
CA GLY A 400 14.21 -29.10 16.82
C GLY A 400 15.40 -28.51 17.59
N ASN A 401 16.42 -29.33 17.83
CA ASN A 401 17.72 -28.94 18.37
C ASN A 401 18.90 -29.31 17.45
N GLY A 402 18.62 -29.70 16.20
CA GLY A 402 19.63 -30.05 15.20
C GLY A 402 20.58 -28.88 14.87
N SER A 403 21.75 -29.21 14.33
CA SER A 403 22.81 -28.24 14.01
C SER A 403 22.90 -27.87 12.53
N SER A 404 22.36 -28.71 11.63
CA SER A 404 22.32 -28.43 10.18
C SER A 404 21.23 -29.25 9.48
N THR A 405 21.02 -29.03 8.19
CA THR A 405 20.11 -29.84 7.37
C THR A 405 20.51 -31.32 7.29
N SER A 406 21.80 -31.63 7.51
CA SER A 406 22.35 -32.99 7.54
C SER A 406 22.37 -33.59 8.95
N ASN A 407 22.41 -32.75 9.98
CA ASN A 407 22.44 -33.11 11.39
C ASN A 407 21.16 -32.58 12.05
N ARG A 408 20.01 -33.08 11.58
CA ARG A 408 18.71 -32.79 12.18
C ARG A 408 18.53 -33.62 13.46
N SER A 409 17.79 -33.08 14.42
CA SER A 409 17.54 -33.71 15.72
C SER A 409 16.40 -32.96 16.41
N ASP A 410 15.62 -33.70 17.20
CA ASP A 410 14.59 -33.16 18.07
C ASP A 410 14.99 -33.30 19.54
N ALA A 411 14.69 -32.29 20.35
CA ALA A 411 14.84 -32.32 21.81
C ALA A 411 13.60 -32.91 22.50
N VAL A 412 12.42 -32.63 21.94
CA VAL A 412 11.12 -33.09 22.42
C VAL A 412 10.24 -33.39 21.20
N VAL A 413 9.58 -34.54 21.21
CA VAL A 413 8.51 -34.91 20.26
C VAL A 413 7.31 -35.38 21.07
N VAL A 414 6.11 -34.94 20.68
CA VAL A 414 4.84 -35.48 21.20
C VAL A 414 4.05 -36.01 20.01
N TYR A 415 3.61 -37.27 20.09
CA TYR A 415 2.76 -37.91 19.10
C TYR A 415 1.28 -37.71 19.41
N LYS A 416 0.43 -37.86 18.40
CA LYS A 416 -1.03 -37.74 18.52
C LYS A 416 -1.66 -38.86 19.36
N SER A 417 -0.95 -39.96 19.61
CA SER A 417 -1.28 -40.95 20.65
C SER A 417 -1.21 -40.42 22.07
N GLY A 418 -0.42 -39.36 22.32
CA GLY A 418 -0.01 -38.88 23.64
C GLY A 418 1.40 -39.31 24.05
N ASP A 419 2.02 -40.23 23.32
CA ASP A 419 3.40 -40.67 23.58
C ASP A 419 4.36 -39.48 23.42
N THR A 420 5.34 -39.38 24.31
CA THR A 420 6.28 -38.25 24.38
C THR A 420 7.71 -38.76 24.45
N GLU A 421 8.54 -38.34 23.49
CA GLU A 421 9.98 -38.61 23.44
C GLU A 421 10.74 -37.35 23.88
N ILE A 422 11.70 -37.51 24.80
CA ILE A 422 12.61 -36.45 25.23
C ILE A 422 14.05 -36.94 25.00
N ASN A 423 14.81 -36.19 24.22
CA ASN A 423 16.15 -36.57 23.77
C ASN A 423 17.20 -35.92 24.67
N GLY A 424 17.68 -36.69 25.65
CA GLY A 424 18.60 -36.24 26.70
C GLY A 424 18.02 -36.48 28.10
N ALA A 425 18.69 -35.96 29.13
CA ALA A 425 18.24 -36.10 30.51
C ALA A 425 17.06 -35.16 30.81
N LEU A 426 16.00 -35.70 31.41
CA LEU A 426 14.89 -34.92 31.97
C LEU A 426 15.20 -34.54 33.43
N THR A 427 15.50 -33.26 33.68
CA THR A 427 15.62 -32.70 35.03
C THR A 427 14.26 -32.21 35.52
N ILE A 428 13.74 -32.76 36.60
CA ILE A 428 12.48 -32.32 37.22
C ILE A 428 12.79 -31.44 38.44
N ASP A 429 12.69 -30.12 38.27
CA ASP A 429 12.85 -29.06 39.28
C ASP A 429 14.05 -29.22 40.24
N ASN A 430 15.17 -29.74 39.73
CA ASN A 430 16.38 -30.09 40.50
C ASN A 430 16.17 -31.13 41.62
N ALA A 431 14.98 -31.70 41.76
CA ALA A 431 14.64 -32.67 42.80
C ALA A 431 15.04 -34.10 42.40
N TYR A 432 14.87 -34.46 41.12
CA TYR A 432 15.16 -35.80 40.60
C TYR A 432 15.66 -35.77 39.15
N THR A 433 16.62 -36.64 38.85
CA THR A 433 17.02 -37.04 37.50
C THR A 433 16.65 -38.50 37.32
N LEU A 434 15.83 -38.83 36.32
CA LEU A 434 15.52 -40.23 36.00
C LEU A 434 16.76 -40.93 35.41
N PRO A 435 17.04 -42.21 35.77
CA PRO A 435 18.08 -42.99 35.11
C PRO A 435 17.87 -43.07 33.59
N THR A 436 18.96 -43.00 32.82
CA THR A 436 18.93 -43.06 31.35
C THR A 436 18.83 -44.50 30.79
N THR A 437 18.64 -45.48 31.67
CA THR A 437 18.48 -46.91 31.37
C THR A 437 17.38 -47.48 32.23
N ASP A 438 16.69 -48.50 31.71
CA ASP A 438 15.73 -49.31 32.48
C ASP A 438 16.45 -50.16 33.55
N GLY A 439 15.69 -50.74 34.47
CA GLY A 439 16.18 -51.64 35.52
C GLY A 439 16.26 -53.11 35.06
N ASP A 440 16.97 -53.94 35.81
CA ASP A 440 16.95 -55.39 35.64
C ASP A 440 15.67 -56.02 36.24
N ASP A 441 15.29 -57.22 35.78
CA ASP A 441 14.08 -57.92 36.24
C ASP A 441 14.10 -58.18 37.77
N GLY A 442 13.18 -57.53 38.49
CA GLY A 442 13.07 -57.56 39.95
C GLY A 442 13.67 -56.35 40.68
N GLU A 443 14.19 -55.35 39.96
CA GLU A 443 14.56 -54.06 40.52
C GLU A 443 13.36 -53.09 40.57
N VAL A 444 13.46 -52.06 41.42
CA VAL A 444 12.50 -50.95 41.52
C VAL A 444 13.25 -49.64 41.58
N LEU A 445 12.67 -48.59 40.99
CA LEU A 445 13.23 -47.24 41.04
C LEU A 445 13.00 -46.66 42.44
N THR A 446 14.09 -46.49 43.20
CA THR A 446 14.05 -45.93 44.55
C THR A 446 14.65 -44.52 44.60
N THR A 447 14.50 -43.83 45.72
CA THR A 447 15.27 -42.62 46.03
C THR A 447 15.96 -42.77 47.38
N ASP A 448 17.16 -42.20 47.48
CA ASP A 448 17.90 -42.05 48.74
C ASP A 448 17.27 -41.01 49.70
N GLY A 449 16.26 -40.25 49.23
CA GLY A 449 15.67 -39.13 49.97
C GLY A 449 16.45 -37.82 49.86
N ASN A 450 17.60 -37.83 49.16
CA ASN A 450 18.44 -36.68 48.85
C ASN A 450 18.32 -36.22 47.37
N GLY A 451 17.50 -36.90 46.57
CA GLY A 451 17.18 -36.54 45.19
C GLY A 451 17.88 -37.41 44.14
N ASN A 452 18.75 -38.34 44.57
CA ASN A 452 19.27 -39.36 43.67
C ASN A 452 18.20 -40.43 43.45
N LEU A 453 18.18 -41.00 42.24
CA LEU A 453 17.35 -42.15 41.88
C LEU A 453 18.27 -43.28 41.40
N SER A 454 18.02 -44.49 41.93
CA SER A 454 18.70 -45.72 41.49
C SER A 454 17.69 -46.85 41.35
N TRP A 455 17.97 -47.75 40.42
CA TRP A 455 17.35 -49.07 40.40
C TRP A 455 17.99 -49.90 41.52
N GLU A 456 17.17 -50.42 42.43
CA GLU A 456 17.60 -51.26 43.54
C GLU A 456 16.78 -52.56 43.57
N PRO A 457 17.34 -53.71 43.98
CA PRO A 457 16.57 -54.94 44.14
C PRO A 457 15.38 -54.77 45.09
N ALA A 458 14.17 -55.13 44.63
CA ALA A 458 12.94 -54.98 45.42
C ALA A 458 12.92 -55.78 46.74
N ILE A 459 13.84 -56.75 46.87
CA ILE A 459 14.20 -57.44 48.10
C ILE A 459 15.74 -57.41 48.19
N PRO A 460 16.35 -56.91 49.28
CA PRO A 460 17.80 -56.83 49.40
C PRO A 460 18.50 -58.19 49.26
N ILE A 461 19.63 -58.21 48.55
CA ILE A 461 20.50 -59.39 48.44
C ILE A 461 20.95 -59.83 49.83
N GLY A 462 20.93 -61.14 50.08
CA GLY A 462 21.15 -61.72 51.41
C GLY A 462 19.90 -61.84 52.29
N THR A 463 18.74 -61.30 51.88
CA THR A 463 17.48 -61.54 52.60
C THR A 463 17.12 -63.02 52.59
N ILE A 464 16.87 -63.60 53.76
CA ILE A 464 16.45 -65.00 53.94
C ILE A 464 14.93 -65.06 54.10
N GLN A 465 14.27 -65.94 53.34
CA GLN A 465 12.81 -66.12 53.37
C GLN A 465 12.45 -67.62 53.48
N MET A 466 11.34 -67.92 54.17
CA MET A 466 10.74 -69.25 54.19
C MET A 466 10.09 -69.58 52.83
N TRP A 467 10.32 -70.78 52.32
CA TRP A 467 9.93 -71.21 50.98
C TRP A 467 9.33 -72.63 50.97
N PRO A 468 8.13 -72.84 50.38
CA PRO A 468 7.38 -74.09 50.52
C PRO A 468 7.79 -75.21 49.56
N THR A 469 8.70 -74.98 48.60
CA THR A 469 9.10 -76.00 47.60
C THR A 469 10.58 -76.37 47.70
N SER A 470 10.95 -77.54 47.17
CA SER A 470 12.31 -78.09 47.20
C SER A 470 13.29 -77.46 46.19
N SER A 471 12.91 -76.36 45.54
CA SER A 471 13.71 -75.66 44.53
C SER A 471 13.52 -74.15 44.68
N ALA A 472 14.62 -73.42 44.88
CA ALA A 472 14.58 -71.96 44.89
C ALA A 472 14.16 -71.41 43.50
N PRO A 473 13.44 -70.28 43.44
CA PRO A 473 13.14 -69.60 42.19
C PRO A 473 14.41 -68.92 41.60
N SER A 474 14.32 -68.42 40.37
CA SER A 474 15.39 -67.62 39.77
C SER A 474 15.76 -66.43 40.65
N GLY A 475 17.05 -66.11 40.75
CA GLY A 475 17.57 -65.07 41.65
C GLY A 475 17.71 -65.49 43.12
N TRP A 476 17.35 -66.72 43.49
CA TRP A 476 17.45 -67.22 44.87
C TRP A 476 18.21 -68.55 44.96
N LEU A 477 18.81 -68.81 46.12
CA LEU A 477 19.54 -70.05 46.44
C LEU A 477 18.97 -70.70 47.71
N LEU A 478 19.08 -72.04 47.85
CA LEU A 478 18.65 -72.76 49.05
C LEU A 478 19.70 -72.63 50.17
N CYS A 479 19.27 -72.28 51.38
CA CYS A 479 20.14 -72.16 52.54
C CYS A 479 20.43 -73.54 53.17
N ASN A 480 21.31 -74.30 52.52
CA ASN A 480 21.65 -75.69 52.86
C ASN A 480 23.17 -75.93 53.04
N GLY A 481 23.94 -74.89 53.36
CA GLY A 481 25.39 -75.00 53.54
C GLY A 481 26.22 -75.19 52.25
N SER A 482 25.60 -75.22 51.07
CA SER A 482 26.32 -75.36 49.80
C SER A 482 27.24 -74.16 49.52
N SER A 483 28.34 -74.39 48.80
CA SER A 483 29.13 -73.31 48.24
C SER A 483 28.50 -72.73 46.97
N PHE A 484 28.78 -71.46 46.69
CA PHE A 484 28.32 -70.74 45.49
C PHE A 484 29.46 -69.97 44.82
N SER A 485 29.25 -69.61 43.55
CA SER A 485 30.23 -68.84 42.79
C SER A 485 30.15 -67.35 43.12
N SER A 486 31.16 -66.81 43.80
CA SER A 486 31.31 -65.36 44.02
C SER A 486 31.54 -64.58 42.71
N GLY A 487 31.91 -65.25 41.62
CA GLY A 487 31.94 -64.64 40.28
C GLY A 487 30.57 -64.61 39.57
N THR A 488 29.55 -65.23 40.16
CA THR A 488 28.17 -65.27 39.66
C THR A 488 27.21 -64.50 40.57
N TYR A 489 27.49 -64.49 41.88
CA TYR A 489 26.75 -63.76 42.91
C TYR A 489 27.74 -62.96 43.79
N PRO A 490 28.40 -61.92 43.24
CA PRO A 490 29.43 -61.16 43.97
C PRO A 490 28.86 -60.43 45.19
N ASP A 491 27.67 -59.87 45.07
CA ASP A 491 27.03 -59.09 46.15
C ASP A 491 26.59 -59.98 47.31
N LEU A 492 26.07 -61.19 47.00
CA LEU A 492 25.80 -62.20 48.02
C LEU A 492 27.09 -62.64 48.74
N ALA A 493 28.21 -62.76 48.02
CA ALA A 493 29.51 -63.08 48.63
C ALA A 493 30.04 -61.93 49.52
N SER A 494 29.72 -60.68 49.18
CA SER A 494 29.98 -59.51 50.02
C SER A 494 29.15 -59.56 51.31
N VAL A 495 27.83 -59.78 51.21
CA VAL A 495 26.90 -59.83 52.35
C VAL A 495 27.19 -61.00 53.30
N LEU A 496 27.57 -62.17 52.78
CA LEU A 496 27.93 -63.35 53.59
C LEU A 496 29.40 -63.37 54.03
N GLY A 497 30.24 -62.45 53.56
CA GLY A 497 31.68 -62.43 53.84
C GLY A 497 32.45 -63.64 53.29
N GLY A 498 31.88 -64.37 52.31
CA GLY A 498 32.41 -65.65 51.83
C GLY A 498 31.53 -66.31 50.77
N SER A 499 31.93 -67.50 50.32
CA SER A 499 31.31 -68.26 49.22
C SER A 499 30.48 -69.47 49.67
N THR A 500 30.02 -69.48 50.92
CA THR A 500 29.21 -70.56 51.51
C THR A 500 27.87 -70.01 51.96
N LEU A 501 26.77 -70.68 51.56
CA LEU A 501 25.43 -70.30 51.99
C LEU A 501 25.22 -70.67 53.47
N PRO A 502 24.36 -69.94 54.22
CA PRO A 502 23.89 -70.40 55.52
C PRO A 502 23.27 -71.81 55.40
N ASP A 503 23.40 -72.63 56.43
CA ASP A 503 22.67 -73.91 56.52
C ASP A 503 21.54 -73.79 57.55
N PHE A 504 20.32 -74.08 57.12
CA PHE A 504 19.14 -74.23 57.99
C PHE A 504 18.60 -75.68 57.99
N THR A 505 19.31 -76.63 57.39
CA THR A 505 18.90 -78.04 57.34
C THR A 505 18.84 -78.61 58.76
N GLY A 506 17.62 -78.93 59.24
CA GLY A 506 17.38 -79.41 60.61
C GLY A 506 17.49 -78.34 61.71
N ARG A 507 17.60 -77.05 61.36
CA ARG A 507 17.90 -75.97 62.32
C ARG A 507 16.75 -75.00 62.48
N PHE A 508 16.52 -74.56 63.73
CA PHE A 508 15.59 -73.47 64.03
C PHE A 508 16.33 -72.12 63.99
N PRO A 509 15.82 -71.09 63.29
CA PRO A 509 16.44 -69.77 63.29
C PRO A 509 16.31 -69.10 64.67
N LEU A 510 17.44 -68.73 65.27
CA LEU A 510 17.52 -67.95 66.50
C LEU A 510 17.87 -66.50 66.17
N GLY A 511 17.25 -65.53 66.85
CA GLY A 511 17.60 -64.12 66.71
C GLY A 511 18.97 -63.83 67.30
N SER A 512 19.86 -63.21 66.53
CA SER A 512 21.20 -62.83 66.96
C SER A 512 21.18 -61.72 68.04
N GLY A 513 22.04 -61.84 69.04
CA GLY A 513 22.17 -60.89 70.14
C GLY A 513 22.34 -61.57 71.50
N ASN A 514 22.32 -60.77 72.57
CA ASN A 514 22.50 -61.25 73.93
C ASN A 514 21.18 -61.75 74.53
N SER A 515 21.23 -62.93 75.16
CA SER A 515 20.12 -63.63 75.82
C SER A 515 20.49 -64.06 77.24
N GLY A 516 19.53 -64.65 77.96
CA GLY A 516 19.67 -65.05 79.37
C GLY A 516 19.54 -63.88 80.34
N GLU A 517 19.51 -64.17 81.65
CA GLU A 517 19.48 -63.13 82.68
C GLU A 517 20.71 -62.22 82.55
N ASN A 518 20.47 -60.91 82.56
CA ASN A 518 21.45 -59.84 82.30
C ASN A 518 22.20 -59.93 80.95
N GLY A 519 21.68 -60.65 79.94
CA GLY A 519 22.29 -60.73 78.61
C GLY A 519 23.62 -61.51 78.60
N SER A 520 23.73 -62.53 79.45
CA SER A 520 24.95 -63.29 79.73
C SER A 520 25.39 -64.27 78.63
N THR A 521 24.55 -64.55 77.64
CA THR A 521 24.86 -65.45 76.51
C THR A 521 24.73 -64.71 75.18
N ASN A 522 25.82 -64.56 74.42
CA ASN A 522 25.82 -63.89 73.11
C ASN A 522 25.62 -64.89 71.95
N HIS A 523 24.59 -64.69 71.14
CA HIS A 523 24.35 -65.41 69.88
C HIS A 523 24.80 -64.55 68.70
N SER A 524 26.04 -64.75 68.26
CA SER A 524 26.59 -64.08 67.07
C SER A 524 25.88 -64.55 65.78
N LEU A 525 25.84 -63.70 64.75
CA LEU A 525 25.40 -64.14 63.42
C LEU A 525 26.26 -65.32 62.94
N GLY A 526 25.60 -66.37 62.45
CA GLY A 526 26.25 -67.60 61.99
C GLY A 526 26.67 -68.59 63.10
N SER A 527 26.47 -68.30 64.39
CA SER A 527 26.69 -69.30 65.44
C SER A 527 25.57 -70.35 65.44
N ASP A 528 25.93 -71.62 65.61
CA ASP A 528 25.00 -72.74 65.77
C ASP A 528 25.14 -73.45 67.12
N GLY A 529 24.20 -74.35 67.40
CA GLY A 529 24.08 -75.05 68.68
C GLY A 529 22.68 -75.64 68.89
N GLY A 530 22.46 -76.20 70.08
CA GLY A 530 21.30 -77.03 70.39
C GLY A 530 21.51 -78.51 70.03
N GLU A 531 20.60 -79.36 70.47
CA GLU A 531 20.65 -80.82 70.28
C GLU A 531 19.27 -81.31 69.82
N GLU A 532 19.17 -82.03 68.70
CA GLU A 532 17.91 -82.65 68.25
C GLU A 532 17.42 -83.72 69.25
N THR A 533 18.35 -84.49 69.82
CA THR A 533 18.09 -85.48 70.85
C THR A 533 19.08 -85.32 72.00
N HIS A 534 18.57 -85.14 73.21
CA HIS A 534 19.39 -84.97 74.42
C HIS A 534 19.42 -86.25 75.26
N THR A 535 20.54 -86.50 75.95
CA THR A 535 20.71 -87.65 76.86
C THR A 535 20.97 -87.15 78.28
N LEU A 536 19.95 -87.24 79.15
CA LEU A 536 20.05 -86.80 80.55
C LEU A 536 21.25 -87.44 81.25
N THR A 537 22.21 -86.61 81.64
CA THR A 537 23.43 -87.05 82.32
C THR A 537 23.17 -87.34 83.80
N ILE A 538 24.14 -88.01 84.43
CA ILE A 538 24.16 -88.28 85.88
C ILE A 538 24.17 -86.99 86.72
N ASN A 539 24.54 -85.85 86.13
CA ASN A 539 24.52 -84.53 86.77
C ASN A 539 23.15 -83.85 86.69
N GLU A 540 22.35 -84.13 85.66
CA GLU A 540 21.00 -83.56 85.46
C GLU A 540 19.91 -84.32 86.22
N MET A 541 20.20 -85.54 86.71
CA MET A 541 19.34 -86.24 87.68
C MET A 541 20.11 -86.64 88.97
N PRO A 542 20.39 -85.67 89.86
CA PRO A 542 21.03 -85.94 91.15
C PRO A 542 20.21 -86.85 92.08
N SER A 543 20.91 -87.62 92.91
CA SER A 543 20.32 -88.32 94.05
C SER A 543 19.66 -87.36 95.04
N HIS A 544 18.54 -87.81 95.60
CA HIS A 544 17.84 -87.18 96.71
C HIS A 544 17.36 -88.27 97.69
N ASN A 545 16.83 -87.90 98.85
CA ASN A 545 16.47 -88.87 99.88
C ASN A 545 14.98 -88.82 100.27
N HIS A 546 14.51 -89.96 100.75
CA HIS A 546 13.19 -90.11 101.36
C HIS A 546 13.37 -90.63 102.79
N GLY A 547 12.74 -89.97 103.77
CA GLY A 547 12.71 -90.43 105.16
C GLY A 547 11.58 -91.43 105.37
N ILE A 548 11.85 -92.52 106.09
CA ILE A 548 10.86 -93.56 106.42
C ILE A 548 10.83 -93.78 107.94
N THR A 549 9.61 -93.87 108.49
CA THR A 549 9.35 -94.08 109.92
C THR A 549 8.42 -95.28 110.10
N TYR A 550 8.79 -96.22 110.96
CA TYR A 550 7.98 -97.38 111.35
C TYR A 550 7.75 -97.40 112.86
N SER A 551 6.67 -98.04 113.32
CA SER A 551 6.42 -98.26 114.75
C SER A 551 5.84 -99.66 115.01
N GLY A 552 6.41 -100.37 115.99
CA GLY A 552 5.93 -101.67 116.46
C GLY A 552 5.36 -101.59 117.88
N LYS A 553 4.59 -102.59 118.29
CA LYS A 553 4.09 -102.73 119.68
C LYS A 553 4.37 -104.13 120.22
N SER A 554 5.09 -104.19 121.32
CA SER A 554 5.44 -105.43 122.02
C SER A 554 4.36 -105.87 123.02
N LYS A 555 4.32 -107.16 123.35
CA LYS A 555 3.45 -107.74 124.39
C LYS A 555 4.23 -108.79 125.16
N SER A 556 4.28 -108.67 126.49
CA SER A 556 5.10 -109.53 127.35
C SER A 556 4.40 -110.83 127.78
N GLY A 557 5.21 -111.85 128.04
CA GLY A 557 4.85 -113.11 128.70
C GLY A 557 6.02 -113.55 129.58
N SER A 558 5.74 -114.18 130.72
CA SER A 558 6.75 -114.41 131.76
C SER A 558 7.76 -115.49 131.37
N GLY A 559 9.07 -115.15 131.32
CA GLY A 559 10.14 -116.15 131.13
C GLY A 559 11.39 -115.72 130.36
N GLY A 560 11.81 -114.45 130.39
CA GLY A 560 13.04 -113.98 129.74
C GLY A 560 13.21 -112.47 129.84
N GLU A 561 14.46 -112.00 129.77
CA GLU A 561 14.78 -110.56 129.80
C GLU A 561 14.33 -109.88 128.49
N VAL A 562 13.87 -108.63 128.60
CA VAL A 562 13.52 -107.78 127.46
C VAL A 562 14.50 -106.62 127.42
N SER A 563 15.32 -106.56 126.37
CA SER A 563 16.06 -105.35 125.99
C SER A 563 15.17 -104.46 125.14
N ASP A 564 15.07 -103.17 125.47
CA ASP A 564 14.30 -102.21 124.68
C ASP A 564 14.89 -102.02 123.26
N LEU A 565 14.02 -101.74 122.30
CA LEU A 565 14.36 -101.37 120.93
C LEU A 565 14.00 -99.91 120.70
N GLU A 566 14.99 -99.04 120.54
CA GLU A 566 14.79 -97.61 120.28
C GLU A 566 14.33 -97.33 118.83
N ASN A 567 13.61 -96.23 118.65
CA ASN A 567 13.15 -95.77 117.34
C ASN A 567 14.31 -95.22 116.51
N ASN A 568 14.86 -96.03 115.60
CA ASN A 568 15.79 -95.54 114.57
C ASN A 568 15.03 -95.12 113.30
N ALA A 569 15.07 -93.82 112.97
CA ALA A 569 14.61 -93.32 111.68
C ALA A 569 15.63 -93.64 110.59
N SER A 570 15.18 -94.06 109.41
CA SER A 570 16.08 -94.45 108.31
C SER A 570 15.75 -93.65 107.05
N THR A 571 16.76 -93.01 106.46
CA THR A 571 16.67 -92.36 105.15
C THR A 571 17.15 -93.32 104.06
N VAL A 572 16.34 -93.47 103.02
CA VAL A 572 16.74 -94.14 101.79
C VAL A 572 17.11 -93.07 100.76
N ASN A 573 18.37 -93.06 100.36
CA ASN A 573 18.84 -92.24 99.24
C ASN A 573 18.47 -92.96 97.93
N THR A 574 17.93 -92.23 96.95
CA THR A 574 17.94 -92.69 95.56
C THR A 574 19.38 -92.64 95.03
N THR A 575 19.74 -93.52 94.10
CA THR A 575 21.02 -93.43 93.39
C THR A 575 20.87 -92.54 92.16
N ASN A 576 21.85 -91.66 91.87
CA ASN A 576 21.87 -90.93 90.60
C ASN A 576 21.70 -91.94 89.45
N THR A 577 20.83 -91.60 88.50
CA THR A 577 20.54 -92.41 87.32
C THR A 577 20.64 -91.49 86.11
N GLY A 578 21.29 -91.90 85.03
CA GLY A 578 21.52 -91.06 83.85
C GLY A 578 22.31 -91.84 82.80
N GLY A 579 22.45 -91.29 81.59
CA GLY A 579 23.03 -92.01 80.46
C GLY A 579 22.10 -93.09 79.90
N GLY A 580 20.79 -92.86 79.95
CA GLY A 580 19.79 -93.69 79.26
C GLY A 580 19.78 -93.45 77.74
N ASN A 581 18.73 -93.92 77.06
CA ASN A 581 18.53 -93.58 75.65
C ASN A 581 18.27 -92.07 75.50
N ALA A 582 18.78 -91.47 74.42
CA ALA A 582 18.45 -90.10 74.05
C ALA A 582 16.94 -89.93 73.80
N HIS A 583 16.40 -88.75 74.11
CA HIS A 583 15.01 -88.39 73.86
C HIS A 583 14.93 -87.19 72.91
N ASN A 584 13.85 -87.08 72.13
CA ASN A 584 13.63 -85.91 71.28
C ASN A 584 13.57 -84.63 72.13
N ASN A 585 14.39 -83.67 71.76
CA ASN A 585 14.52 -82.36 72.40
C ASN A 585 14.00 -81.23 71.50
N MET A 586 13.56 -81.54 70.27
CA MET A 586 12.91 -80.58 69.38
C MET A 586 11.45 -80.29 69.79
N PRO A 587 10.99 -79.03 69.77
CA PRO A 587 9.58 -78.69 69.92
C PRO A 587 8.77 -79.14 68.69
N PRO A 588 7.43 -79.15 68.73
CA PRO A 588 6.60 -79.45 67.55
C PRO A 588 6.91 -78.49 66.40
N PHE A 589 7.22 -79.04 65.21
CA PHE A 589 7.69 -78.28 64.05
C PHE A 589 6.96 -78.62 62.75
N TYR A 590 7.09 -77.74 61.76
CA TYR A 590 6.71 -77.98 60.37
C TYR A 590 7.92 -77.68 59.48
N THR A 591 8.29 -78.61 58.59
CA THR A 591 9.46 -78.47 57.72
C THR A 591 9.16 -77.53 56.54
N ILE A 592 9.89 -76.43 56.47
CA ILE A 592 9.87 -75.49 55.33
C ILE A 592 11.33 -75.17 54.95
N ASN A 593 11.60 -74.94 53.67
CA ASN A 593 12.95 -74.57 53.24
C ASN A 593 13.22 -73.10 53.54
N PHE A 594 14.48 -72.74 53.68
CA PHE A 594 14.93 -71.35 53.66
C PHE A 594 15.66 -71.09 52.35
N ILE A 595 15.37 -69.95 51.74
CA ILE A 595 16.06 -69.44 50.54
C ILE A 595 16.65 -68.06 50.82
N ILE A 596 17.72 -67.71 50.11
CA ILE A 596 18.40 -66.42 50.20
C ILE A 596 18.44 -65.74 48.84
N LYS A 597 18.09 -64.45 48.80
CA LYS A 597 18.14 -63.62 47.58
C LYS A 597 19.60 -63.44 47.16
N ALA A 598 19.91 -63.84 45.93
CA ALA A 598 21.28 -63.99 45.41
C ALA A 598 21.58 -63.09 44.20
N LYS A 599 20.57 -62.86 43.35
CA LYS A 599 20.48 -61.75 42.40
C LYS A 599 19.04 -61.26 42.37
#